data_AF-A0A1D6H9R6-F1
#
_entry.id   AF-A0A1D6H9R6-F1
#
_cell.length_a   1.000
_cell.length_b   1.000
_cell.length_c   1.000
_cell.angle_alpha   90.00
_cell.angle_beta   90.00
_cell.angle_gamma   90.00
#
_symmetry.space_group_name_H-M   'P 1'
#
loop_
_entity.id
_entity.type
_entity.pdbx_description
1 polymer ?
#
loop_
_entity_poly.entity_id
_entity_poly.type
_entity_poly.pdbx_seq_one_letter_code
_entity_poly.pdbx_strand_id
1 'polypeptide(L)'
;MLQGYKYHLEYRYSLYRRIRSDIDEHEGGLEAFSRSYEKFGFNRSAEGITYREWAPGAFSAALVGDFNNWDPNADRMSKNEFGVWEIFLPNNADGTSPIPHGSRVKVRMDTPSGIKDSIPAWIKYSVQAPGEIPYDGIYYDPPEEVKYVFRHAQPKRPKSLRIYETHVGMSSPEPKINTYVNFRDEVLPRIKKLGYNAVQIMAIQEHSYYGSFGYHVTNFFAPSSRFGTPEELKSLIDRAHELGLLVLMDVVHSHASSNTLDGLNGFDGTDTHYFHSGPRGHHWMWDSRLFNYGNWEVLRFLLSNARWWLEEYKFDGFRFDGVTSMMYTHHGLQVTFTGNFNEYFGFATDVDAVVYLMLVNDLIHGLYPEAVTIGEDVSGMPTFALPVHDGGVGFDYRMHMAVADKWIDLLKQSDETWKMGDIVHTLTNRRWLEKCVTYAESHDQALVGDKTIAFWLMDKDMYDFMALDRPSTPTIDRGIALHKMQNG
;
A
#
# COMPACT_ATOMS: atom_id res chain seq x y z
N MET A 1 17.04 -3.25 28.77
CA MET A 1 17.74 -3.75 27.57
C MET A 1 18.01 -2.67 26.53
N LEU A 2 17.11 -1.69 26.30
CA LEU A 2 17.33 -0.62 25.31
C LEU A 2 18.34 0.47 25.74
N GLN A 3 18.71 0.56 27.02
CA GLN A 3 19.61 1.60 27.54
C GLN A 3 20.97 1.69 26.79
N GLY A 4 21.49 0.55 26.32
CA GLY A 4 22.73 0.50 25.54
C GLY A 4 22.64 1.18 24.17
N TYR A 5 21.42 1.39 23.67
CA TYR A 5 21.11 2.00 22.36
C TYR A 5 20.45 3.37 22.50
N LYS A 6 20.53 3.97 23.69
CA LYS A 6 19.88 5.24 24.04
C LYS A 6 20.16 6.33 22.99
N TYR A 7 21.42 6.51 22.59
CA TYR A 7 21.78 7.56 21.63
C TYR A 7 21.16 7.37 20.24
N HIS A 8 21.04 6.13 19.76
CA HIS A 8 20.37 5.84 18.49
C HIS A 8 18.87 6.19 18.58
N LEU A 9 18.22 5.80 19.68
CA LEU A 9 16.79 6.08 19.91
C LEU A 9 16.52 7.58 20.12
N GLU A 10 17.39 8.28 20.84
CA GLU A 10 17.32 9.73 21.03
C GLU A 10 17.54 10.47 19.72
N TYR A 11 18.52 10.05 18.90
CA TYR A 11 18.74 10.63 17.57
C TYR A 11 17.49 10.47 16.69
N ARG A 12 16.96 9.25 16.56
CA ARG A 12 15.72 8.99 15.83
C ARG A 12 14.57 9.88 16.29
N TYR A 13 14.31 9.91 17.60
CA TYR A 13 13.19 10.67 18.15
C TYR A 13 13.37 12.19 18.00
N SER A 14 14.61 12.69 18.14
CA SER A 14 14.92 14.10 17.90
C SER A 14 14.75 14.51 16.44
N LEU A 15 15.11 13.63 15.49
CA LEU A 15 14.85 13.87 14.07
C LEU A 15 13.35 13.90 13.77
N TYR A 16 12.58 12.95 14.28
CA TYR A 16 11.12 12.96 14.20
C TYR A 16 10.54 14.29 14.73
N ARG A 17 10.94 14.70 15.94
CA ARG A 17 10.43 15.95 16.54
C ARG A 17 10.79 17.18 15.73
N ARG A 18 11.99 17.23 15.16
CA ARG A 18 12.42 18.34 14.30
C ARG A 18 11.52 18.41 13.06
N ILE A 19 11.42 17.33 12.30
CA ILE A 19 10.61 17.30 11.06
C ILE A 19 9.13 17.58 11.37
N ARG A 20 8.60 17.02 12.47
CA ARG A 20 7.24 17.29 12.93
C ARG A 20 7.02 18.78 13.22
N SER A 21 7.98 19.43 13.88
CA SER A 21 7.97 20.87 14.17
C SER A 21 8.06 21.72 12.90
N ASP A 22 8.94 21.33 11.97
CA ASP A 22 9.10 22.03 10.69
C ASP A 22 7.79 21.98 9.88
N ILE A 23 7.08 20.84 9.91
CA ILE A 23 5.74 20.69 9.29
C ILE A 23 4.70 21.60 9.97
N ASP A 24 4.72 21.68 11.31
CA ASP A 24 3.84 22.60 12.04
C ASP A 24 4.10 24.07 11.66
N GLU A 25 5.37 24.46 11.58
CA GLU A 25 5.77 25.85 11.31
C GLU A 25 5.51 26.27 9.86
N HIS A 26 5.83 25.42 8.89
CA HIS A 26 5.88 25.81 7.48
C HIS A 26 4.68 25.34 6.65
N GLU A 27 3.93 24.34 7.11
CA GLU A 27 2.85 23.72 6.33
C GLU A 27 1.49 23.79 7.02
N GLY A 28 1.43 24.34 8.24
CA GLY A 28 0.21 24.40 9.05
C GLY A 28 -0.12 23.07 9.74
N GLY A 29 0.90 22.24 9.98
CA GLY A 29 0.79 20.96 10.68
C GLY A 29 0.45 19.78 9.78
N LEU A 30 0.53 18.58 10.36
CA LEU A 30 0.31 17.31 9.65
C LEU A 30 -1.05 17.25 8.94
N GLU A 31 -2.07 17.88 9.52
CA GLU A 31 -3.39 17.96 8.90
C GLU A 31 -3.34 18.71 7.55
N ALA A 32 -2.84 19.95 7.52
CA ALA A 32 -2.76 20.71 6.28
C ALA A 32 -1.76 20.10 5.28
N PHE A 33 -0.62 19.60 5.76
CA PHE A 33 0.41 18.99 4.93
C PHE A 33 -0.09 17.75 4.16
N SER A 34 -0.87 16.90 4.82
CA SER A 34 -1.43 15.66 4.25
C SER A 34 -2.64 15.87 3.33
N ARG A 35 -3.15 17.09 3.17
CA ARG A 35 -4.18 17.43 2.17
C ARG A 35 -3.58 17.95 0.87
N SER A 36 -2.31 17.66 0.60
CA SER A 36 -1.65 18.20 -0.58
C SER A 36 -2.23 17.68 -1.90
N TYR A 37 -3.02 16.60 -1.89
CA TYR A 37 -3.83 16.18 -3.05
C TYR A 37 -4.94 17.19 -3.45
N GLU A 38 -5.23 18.18 -2.61
CA GLU A 38 -6.12 19.33 -2.91
C GLU A 38 -5.35 20.50 -3.57
N LYS A 39 -4.03 20.37 -3.67
CA LYS A 39 -3.14 21.36 -4.30
C LYS A 39 -2.45 20.78 -5.53
N PHE A 40 -1.89 19.58 -5.41
CA PHE A 40 -1.22 18.81 -6.44
C PHE A 40 -2.19 17.96 -7.25
N GLY A 41 -1.79 17.58 -8.46
CA GLY A 41 -2.68 16.93 -9.42
C GLY A 41 -3.74 17.89 -9.93
N PHE A 42 -4.86 17.34 -10.39
CA PHE A 42 -5.97 18.12 -10.92
C PHE A 42 -6.95 18.53 -9.82
N ASN A 43 -7.20 19.83 -9.72
CA ASN A 43 -8.12 20.41 -8.75
C ASN A 43 -9.14 21.32 -9.47
N ARG A 44 -10.42 20.98 -9.34
CA ARG A 44 -11.55 21.68 -9.96
C ARG A 44 -12.03 22.81 -9.06
N SER A 45 -12.20 24.01 -9.62
CA SER A 45 -12.89 25.15 -8.97
C SER A 45 -14.12 25.58 -9.77
N ALA A 46 -14.83 26.62 -9.31
CA ALA A 46 -15.95 27.19 -10.05
C ALA A 46 -15.52 27.87 -11.36
N GLU A 47 -14.27 28.29 -11.45
CA GLU A 47 -13.70 29.06 -12.56
C GLU A 47 -12.94 28.19 -13.57
N GLY A 48 -12.48 27.00 -13.18
CA GLY A 48 -11.62 26.19 -14.03
C GLY A 48 -10.97 24.99 -13.33
N ILE A 49 -9.85 24.54 -13.88
CA ILE A 49 -9.01 23.47 -13.31
C ILE A 49 -7.61 24.03 -13.10
N THR A 50 -7.09 23.89 -11.87
CA THR A 50 -5.67 24.05 -11.59
C THR A 50 -5.00 22.68 -11.62
N TYR A 51 -3.91 22.57 -12.37
CA TYR A 51 -3.05 21.40 -12.37
C TYR A 51 -1.67 21.78 -11.81
N ARG A 52 -1.17 21.02 -10.82
CA ARG A 52 0.18 21.18 -10.27
C ARG A 52 0.95 19.88 -10.24
N GLU A 53 2.24 19.95 -10.53
CA GLU A 53 3.15 18.80 -10.53
C GLU A 53 4.54 19.17 -10.02
N TRP A 54 5.13 18.35 -9.16
CA TRP A 54 6.51 18.52 -8.74
C TRP A 54 7.43 17.82 -9.75
N ALA A 55 8.29 18.59 -10.43
CA ALA A 55 9.26 18.08 -11.40
C ALA A 55 10.46 19.04 -11.49
N PRO A 56 11.31 19.09 -10.45
CA PRO A 56 12.40 20.05 -10.37
C PRO A 56 13.48 19.82 -11.44
N GLY A 57 13.66 18.58 -11.92
CA GLY A 57 14.59 18.26 -13.00
C GLY A 57 14.16 18.73 -14.39
N ALA A 58 12.85 18.95 -14.62
CA ALA A 58 12.36 19.38 -15.92
C ALA A 58 12.78 20.83 -16.28
N PHE A 59 13.09 21.06 -17.55
CA PHE A 59 13.40 22.37 -18.12
C PHE A 59 12.13 23.09 -18.59
N SER A 60 11.17 22.35 -19.13
CA SER A 60 9.84 22.85 -19.49
C SER A 60 8.79 21.76 -19.27
N ALA A 61 7.55 22.16 -18.99
CA ALA A 61 6.41 21.26 -18.87
C ALA A 61 5.17 21.84 -19.55
N ALA A 62 4.37 20.96 -20.15
CA ALA A 62 3.06 21.26 -20.71
C ALA A 62 2.07 20.16 -20.33
N LEU A 63 0.83 20.55 -20.05
CA LEU A 63 -0.24 19.59 -19.85
C LEU A 63 -0.79 19.19 -21.23
N VAL A 64 -0.88 17.89 -21.50
CA VAL A 64 -1.34 17.37 -22.80
C VAL A 64 -2.42 16.33 -22.57
N GLY A 65 -3.35 16.21 -23.51
CA GLY A 65 -4.39 15.20 -23.44
C GLY A 65 -5.39 15.31 -24.57
N ASP A 66 -6.47 14.54 -24.48
CA ASP A 66 -7.54 14.57 -25.48
C ASP A 66 -8.15 15.98 -25.62
N PHE A 67 -8.21 16.74 -24.52
CA PHE A 67 -8.79 18.08 -24.47
C PHE A 67 -8.06 19.13 -25.34
N ASN A 68 -6.77 18.94 -25.64
CA ASN A 68 -5.95 19.84 -26.44
C ASN A 68 -5.29 19.16 -27.65
N ASN A 69 -5.84 18.03 -28.08
CA ASN A 69 -5.31 17.21 -29.18
C ASN A 69 -3.83 16.81 -29.00
N TRP A 70 -3.39 16.66 -27.75
CA TRP A 70 -2.02 16.31 -27.39
C TRP A 70 -0.96 17.32 -27.88
N ASP A 71 -1.33 18.59 -28.07
CA ASP A 71 -0.40 19.65 -28.50
C ASP A 71 0.45 20.19 -27.32
N PRO A 72 1.79 19.99 -27.32
CA PRO A 72 2.68 20.51 -26.28
C PRO A 72 2.75 22.03 -26.18
N ASN A 73 2.25 22.76 -27.19
CA ASN A 73 2.36 24.20 -27.25
C ASN A 73 1.09 24.92 -26.77
N ALA A 74 -0.02 24.18 -26.62
CA ALA A 74 -1.31 24.76 -26.22
C ALA A 74 -1.31 25.17 -24.75
N ASP A 75 -0.89 24.28 -23.84
CA ASP A 75 -1.10 24.41 -22.40
C ASP A 75 0.22 24.29 -21.62
N ARG A 76 1.09 25.28 -21.78
CA ARG A 76 2.40 25.37 -21.10
C ARG A 76 2.26 25.75 -19.63
N MET A 77 3.06 25.11 -18.78
CA MET A 77 3.07 25.33 -17.34
C MET A 77 4.16 26.32 -16.91
N SER A 78 3.98 26.97 -15.76
CA SER A 78 4.98 27.83 -15.12
C SER A 78 5.59 27.15 -13.89
N LYS A 79 6.93 27.19 -13.77
CA LYS A 79 7.68 26.61 -12.65
C LYS A 79 7.93 27.65 -11.55
N ASN A 80 7.68 27.29 -10.29
CA ASN A 80 8.07 28.10 -9.14
C ASN A 80 9.50 27.79 -8.66
N GLU A 81 9.95 28.48 -7.59
CA GLU A 81 11.31 28.34 -7.05
C GLU A 81 11.61 26.95 -6.43
N PHE A 82 10.58 26.19 -6.04
CA PHE A 82 10.70 24.84 -5.49
C PHE A 82 10.61 23.73 -6.56
N GLY A 83 10.49 24.11 -7.83
CA GLY A 83 10.36 23.18 -8.94
C GLY A 83 8.99 22.56 -9.12
N VAL A 84 7.95 23.19 -8.54
CA VAL A 84 6.55 22.85 -8.81
C VAL A 84 6.08 23.60 -10.05
N TRP A 85 5.56 22.87 -11.01
CA TRP A 85 4.93 23.38 -12.21
C TRP A 85 3.44 23.57 -11.98
N GLU A 86 2.86 24.66 -12.48
CA GLU A 86 1.45 24.98 -12.37
C GLU A 86 0.88 25.45 -13.71
N ILE A 87 -0.38 25.12 -13.97
CA ILE A 87 -1.23 25.75 -14.98
C ILE A 87 -2.65 25.87 -14.46
N PHE A 88 -3.33 26.96 -14.84
CA PHE A 88 -4.76 27.13 -14.65
C PHE A 88 -5.46 27.15 -16.01
N LEU A 89 -6.42 26.24 -16.20
CA LEU A 89 -7.27 26.16 -17.37
C LEU A 89 -8.65 26.73 -17.00
N PRO A 90 -9.06 27.89 -17.55
CA PRO A 90 -10.39 28.43 -17.30
C PRO A 90 -11.47 27.53 -17.91
N ASN A 91 -12.69 27.60 -17.37
CA ASN A 91 -13.84 26.97 -17.99
C ASN A 91 -14.04 27.43 -19.44
N ASN A 92 -14.65 26.55 -20.23
CA ASN A 92 -15.06 26.88 -21.59
C ASN A 92 -16.08 28.03 -21.57
N ALA A 93 -16.27 28.69 -22.72
CA ALA A 93 -17.19 29.84 -22.83
C ALA A 93 -18.64 29.52 -22.45
N ASP A 94 -19.04 28.25 -22.51
CA ASP A 94 -20.35 27.75 -22.07
C ASP A 94 -20.40 27.36 -20.58
N GLY A 95 -19.32 27.57 -19.83
CA GLY A 95 -19.17 27.24 -18.42
C GLY A 95 -18.77 25.79 -18.14
N THR A 96 -18.62 24.95 -19.17
CA THR A 96 -18.22 23.55 -19.00
C THR A 96 -16.74 23.40 -18.63
N SER A 97 -16.38 22.22 -18.12
CA SER A 97 -14.99 21.91 -17.75
C SER A 97 -14.05 21.94 -18.97
N PRO A 98 -12.86 22.56 -18.85
CA PRO A 98 -11.89 22.59 -19.96
C PRO A 98 -11.30 21.20 -20.24
N ILE A 99 -11.32 20.30 -19.25
CA ILE A 99 -10.98 18.88 -19.42
C ILE A 99 -12.24 18.07 -19.11
N PRO A 100 -12.84 17.38 -20.10
CA PRO A 100 -13.97 16.50 -19.85
C PRO A 100 -13.59 15.32 -18.94
N HIS A 101 -14.51 14.91 -18.06
CA HIS A 101 -14.36 13.67 -17.29
C HIS A 101 -14.10 12.49 -18.21
N GLY A 102 -13.13 11.64 -17.86
CA GLY A 102 -12.78 10.47 -18.65
C GLY A 102 -11.78 10.75 -19.78
N SER A 103 -11.39 12.00 -20.02
CA SER A 103 -10.32 12.33 -20.98
C SER A 103 -8.97 11.82 -20.51
N ARG A 104 -8.16 11.37 -21.47
CA ARG A 104 -6.76 11.01 -21.23
C ARG A 104 -5.90 12.25 -21.07
N VAL A 105 -4.95 12.18 -20.15
CA VAL A 105 -4.05 13.28 -19.77
C VAL A 105 -2.64 12.77 -19.44
N LYS A 106 -1.63 13.54 -19.83
CA LYS A 106 -0.22 13.39 -19.44
C LYS A 106 0.43 14.75 -19.22
N VAL A 107 1.57 14.76 -18.54
CA VAL A 107 2.49 15.91 -18.56
C VAL A 107 3.60 15.61 -19.55
N ARG A 108 3.74 16.47 -20.55
CA ARG A 108 4.89 16.46 -21.45
C ARG A 108 5.97 17.34 -20.88
N MET A 109 7.16 16.79 -20.68
CA MET A 109 8.30 17.47 -20.09
C MET A 109 9.52 17.38 -20.99
N ASP A 110 10.24 18.48 -21.12
CA ASP A 110 11.62 18.48 -21.60
C ASP A 110 12.54 18.30 -20.40
N THR A 111 13.32 17.23 -20.38
CA THR A 111 14.08 16.78 -19.21
C THR A 111 15.55 16.51 -19.57
N PRO A 112 16.45 16.37 -18.57
CA PRO A 112 17.85 16.00 -18.83
C PRO A 112 18.03 14.68 -19.59
N SER A 113 17.04 13.78 -19.53
CA SER A 113 17.03 12.52 -20.29
C SER A 113 16.26 12.57 -21.61
N GLY A 114 15.82 13.77 -22.05
CA GLY A 114 15.04 13.99 -23.26
C GLY A 114 13.56 14.29 -23.02
N ILE A 115 12.78 14.36 -24.09
CA ILE A 115 11.35 14.65 -24.01
C ILE A 115 10.60 13.41 -23.52
N LYS A 116 9.73 13.59 -22.53
CA LYS A 116 8.94 12.51 -21.92
C LYS A 116 7.50 12.93 -21.71
N ASP A 117 6.57 12.01 -21.97
CA ASP A 117 5.18 12.10 -21.51
C ASP A 117 5.02 11.20 -20.31
N SER A 118 4.62 11.77 -19.17
CA SER A 118 4.43 11.02 -17.92
C SER A 118 2.97 11.13 -17.46
N ILE A 119 2.46 10.04 -16.90
CA ILE A 119 1.20 10.07 -16.15
C ILE A 119 1.40 10.94 -14.90
N PRO A 120 0.52 11.92 -14.61
CA PRO A 120 0.63 12.75 -13.41
C PRO A 120 0.84 11.93 -12.13
N ALA A 121 1.80 12.31 -11.29
CA ALA A 121 2.14 11.56 -10.07
C ALA A 121 0.96 11.44 -9.10
N TRP A 122 0.06 12.43 -9.16
CA TRP A 122 -1.15 12.57 -8.33
C TRP A 122 -2.43 12.18 -9.08
N ILE A 123 -2.33 11.41 -10.18
CA ILE A 123 -3.50 10.98 -10.93
C ILE A 123 -4.41 10.11 -10.07
N LYS A 124 -5.73 10.35 -10.17
CA LYS A 124 -6.76 9.64 -9.38
C LYS A 124 -7.29 8.38 -10.06
N TYR A 125 -7.01 8.21 -11.36
CA TYR A 125 -7.40 7.05 -12.12
C TYR A 125 -6.51 6.92 -13.36
N SER A 126 -6.14 5.70 -13.73
CA SER A 126 -5.34 5.43 -14.92
C SER A 126 -5.80 4.13 -15.55
N VAL A 127 -5.83 4.05 -16.87
CA VAL A 127 -6.36 2.88 -17.58
C VAL A 127 -5.38 2.46 -18.67
N GLN A 128 -5.25 1.16 -18.87
CA GLN A 128 -4.61 0.58 -20.06
C GLN A 128 -5.68 0.34 -21.13
N ALA A 129 -5.61 1.09 -22.24
CA ALA A 129 -6.53 0.88 -23.35
C ALA A 129 -6.30 -0.51 -24.00
N PRO A 130 -7.36 -1.18 -24.49
CA PRO A 130 -7.20 -2.47 -25.16
C PRO A 130 -6.24 -2.39 -26.36
N GLY A 131 -5.18 -3.21 -26.32
CA GLY A 131 -4.18 -3.25 -27.39
C GLY A 131 -3.06 -2.22 -27.26
N GLU A 132 -3.10 -1.35 -26.24
CA GLU A 132 -2.01 -0.44 -25.91
C GLU A 132 -1.08 -1.05 -24.85
N ILE A 133 0.22 -0.78 -24.99
CA ILE A 133 1.22 -1.19 -23.99
C ILE A 133 1.19 -0.25 -22.78
N PRO A 134 1.36 1.07 -22.93
CA PRO A 134 1.38 1.98 -21.78
C PRO A 134 -0.02 2.24 -21.22
N TYR A 135 -0.04 2.70 -19.98
CA TYR A 135 -1.21 3.29 -19.36
C TYR A 135 -1.37 4.76 -19.78
N ASP A 136 -2.60 5.25 -19.66
CA ASP A 136 -2.92 6.67 -19.69
C ASP A 136 -3.50 7.12 -18.36
N GLY A 137 -3.10 8.32 -17.92
CA GLY A 137 -3.79 9.00 -16.84
C GLY A 137 -5.17 9.44 -17.32
N ILE A 138 -6.19 9.24 -16.50
CA ILE A 138 -7.56 9.65 -16.79
C ILE A 138 -7.94 10.79 -15.86
N TYR A 139 -8.36 11.92 -16.44
CA TYR A 139 -8.95 12.99 -15.64
C TYR A 139 -10.28 12.52 -15.04
N TYR A 140 -10.26 12.28 -13.74
CA TYR A 140 -11.37 11.66 -13.02
C TYR A 140 -12.10 12.66 -12.11
N ASP A 141 -13.08 13.36 -12.69
CA ASP A 141 -14.05 14.18 -11.96
C ASP A 141 -15.47 13.85 -12.43
N PRO A 142 -16.05 12.71 -12.01
CA PRO A 142 -17.37 12.28 -12.49
C PRO A 142 -18.44 13.32 -12.15
N PRO A 143 -19.53 13.42 -12.93
CA PRO A 143 -20.66 14.30 -12.58
C PRO A 143 -21.23 13.97 -11.18
N GLU A 144 -21.86 14.95 -10.53
CA GLU A 144 -22.35 14.82 -9.15
C GLU A 144 -23.35 13.66 -8.99
N GLU A 145 -24.16 13.41 -10.01
CA GLU A 145 -25.11 12.29 -10.09
C GLU A 145 -24.46 10.90 -10.14
N VAL A 146 -23.18 10.81 -10.51
CA VAL A 146 -22.40 9.56 -10.56
C VAL A 146 -21.51 9.41 -9.33
N LYS A 147 -21.13 10.52 -8.67
CA LYS A 147 -20.31 10.49 -7.45
C LYS A 147 -20.97 9.64 -6.38
N TYR A 148 -20.21 8.68 -5.85
CA TYR A 148 -20.65 7.82 -4.79
C TYR A 148 -20.71 8.60 -3.48
N VAL A 149 -21.85 8.50 -2.80
CA VAL A 149 -22.06 9.07 -1.47
C VAL A 149 -22.14 7.91 -0.48
N PHE A 150 -21.16 7.84 0.43
CA PHE A 150 -21.16 6.88 1.54
C PHE A 150 -22.43 7.03 2.38
N ARG A 151 -23.06 5.89 2.70
CA ARG A 151 -24.33 5.85 3.43
C ARG A 151 -24.17 5.26 4.82
N HIS A 152 -23.09 4.54 5.05
CA HIS A 152 -22.84 3.81 6.28
C HIS A 152 -21.65 4.42 7.02
N ALA A 153 -21.77 4.47 8.35
CA ALA A 153 -20.67 4.93 9.19
C ALA A 153 -19.60 3.84 9.31
N GLN A 154 -18.34 4.25 9.39
CA GLN A 154 -17.23 3.36 9.70
C GLN A 154 -17.49 2.59 11.01
N PRO A 155 -17.32 1.25 11.04
CA PRO A 155 -17.50 0.49 12.25
C PRO A 155 -16.46 0.85 13.30
N LYS A 156 -16.83 0.73 14.58
CA LYS A 156 -15.87 0.94 15.68
C LYS A 156 -14.80 -0.15 15.69
N ARG A 157 -13.60 0.21 16.12
CA ARG A 157 -12.47 -0.71 16.24
C ARG A 157 -12.82 -1.86 17.21
N PRO A 158 -12.72 -3.12 16.79
CA PRO A 158 -13.01 -4.26 17.66
C PRO A 158 -11.86 -4.47 18.66
N LYS A 159 -12.17 -5.12 19.79
CA LYS A 159 -11.14 -5.51 20.80
C LYS A 159 -10.06 -6.44 20.22
N SER A 160 -10.41 -7.25 19.23
CA SER A 160 -9.51 -8.17 18.55
C SER A 160 -9.89 -8.25 17.09
N LEU A 161 -8.89 -8.22 16.22
CA LEU A 161 -9.06 -8.31 14.77
C LEU A 161 -9.05 -9.78 14.34
N ARG A 162 -10.03 -10.13 13.51
CA ARG A 162 -10.11 -11.36 12.73
C ARG A 162 -10.22 -10.91 11.29
N ILE A 163 -9.08 -10.95 10.61
CA ILE A 163 -8.88 -10.34 9.30
C ILE A 163 -9.01 -11.42 8.23
N TYR A 164 -9.84 -11.16 7.23
CA TYR A 164 -9.88 -11.96 6.01
C TYR A 164 -9.04 -11.24 4.96
N GLU A 165 -7.88 -11.79 4.60
CA GLU A 165 -7.02 -11.25 3.55
C GLU A 165 -7.56 -11.61 2.16
N THR A 166 -7.56 -10.63 1.24
CA THR A 166 -8.19 -10.75 -0.07
C THR A 166 -7.44 -10.01 -1.16
N HIS A 167 -7.60 -10.51 -2.39
CA HIS A 167 -7.23 -9.81 -3.61
C HIS A 167 -8.45 -9.82 -4.55
N VAL A 168 -8.93 -8.63 -4.95
CA VAL A 168 -10.19 -8.49 -5.71
C VAL A 168 -10.13 -9.29 -7.01
N GLY A 169 -9.11 -9.07 -7.84
CA GLY A 169 -9.03 -9.66 -9.17
C GLY A 169 -9.05 -11.19 -9.25
N MET A 170 -8.65 -11.92 -8.20
CA MET A 170 -8.61 -13.40 -8.19
C MET A 170 -9.71 -14.03 -7.33
N SER A 171 -10.70 -13.24 -6.92
CA SER A 171 -11.80 -13.70 -6.05
C SER A 171 -12.94 -14.39 -6.81
N SER A 172 -12.86 -14.44 -8.14
CA SER A 172 -13.84 -15.10 -9.01
C SER A 172 -13.56 -16.61 -9.10
N PRO A 173 -14.59 -17.47 -9.14
CA PRO A 173 -14.42 -18.90 -9.45
C PRO A 173 -14.06 -19.15 -10.92
N GLU A 174 -14.39 -18.21 -11.81
CA GLU A 174 -13.99 -18.25 -13.22
C GLU A 174 -12.57 -17.66 -13.40
N PRO A 175 -11.79 -18.14 -14.39
CA PRO A 175 -10.44 -17.65 -14.70
C PRO A 175 -10.46 -16.29 -15.40
N LYS A 176 -10.97 -15.28 -14.70
CA LYS A 176 -11.09 -13.88 -15.14
C LYS A 176 -10.71 -12.95 -14.00
N ILE A 177 -10.36 -11.71 -14.35
CA ILE A 177 -10.18 -10.65 -13.38
C ILE A 177 -11.56 -10.28 -12.84
N ASN A 178 -11.78 -10.46 -11.53
CA ASN A 178 -13.02 -10.10 -10.88
C ASN A 178 -13.12 -8.59 -10.62
N THR A 179 -14.34 -8.09 -10.38
CA THR A 179 -14.62 -6.67 -10.20
C THR A 179 -14.90 -6.29 -8.75
N TYR A 180 -14.76 -5.01 -8.42
CA TYR A 180 -15.16 -4.45 -7.12
C TYR A 180 -16.63 -4.73 -6.82
N VAL A 181 -17.51 -4.58 -7.82
CA VAL A 181 -18.95 -4.84 -7.69
C VAL A 181 -19.24 -6.31 -7.38
N ASN A 182 -18.61 -7.26 -8.09
CA ASN A 182 -18.83 -8.67 -7.80
C ASN A 182 -18.26 -9.05 -6.42
N PHE A 183 -17.09 -8.55 -6.05
CA PHE A 183 -16.52 -8.76 -4.72
C PHE A 183 -17.44 -8.24 -3.62
N ARG A 184 -17.99 -7.03 -3.81
CA ARG A 184 -18.96 -6.39 -2.91
C ARG A 184 -20.17 -7.29 -2.65
N ASP A 185 -20.74 -7.86 -3.71
CA ASP A 185 -22.02 -8.56 -3.64
C ASP A 185 -21.88 -10.04 -3.26
N GLU A 186 -20.80 -10.70 -3.68
CA GLU A 186 -20.64 -12.15 -3.51
C GLU A 186 -19.65 -12.53 -2.41
N VAL A 187 -18.56 -11.76 -2.25
CA VAL A 187 -17.45 -12.12 -1.36
C VAL A 187 -17.64 -11.55 0.04
N LEU A 188 -18.01 -10.26 0.18
CA LEU A 188 -18.20 -9.64 1.49
C LEU A 188 -19.24 -10.37 2.37
N PRO A 189 -20.41 -10.80 1.85
CA PRO A 189 -21.38 -11.56 2.67
C PRO A 189 -20.82 -12.89 3.17
N ARG A 190 -19.99 -13.57 2.35
CA ARG A 190 -19.29 -14.79 2.77
C ARG A 190 -18.31 -14.51 3.90
N ILE A 191 -17.50 -13.46 3.79
CA ILE A 191 -16.56 -13.07 4.85
C ILE A 191 -17.30 -12.80 6.16
N LYS A 192 -18.39 -12.02 6.10
CA LYS A 192 -19.22 -11.75 7.27
C LYS A 192 -19.80 -13.02 7.89
N LYS A 193 -20.33 -13.92 7.08
CA LYS A 193 -20.90 -15.21 7.52
C LYS A 193 -19.87 -16.09 8.23
N LEU A 194 -18.60 -16.02 7.84
CA LEU A 194 -17.50 -16.75 8.47
C LEU A 194 -17.07 -16.17 9.84
N GLY A 195 -17.59 -15.00 10.25
CA GLY A 195 -17.34 -14.42 11.58
C GLY A 195 -16.13 -13.49 11.67
N TYR A 196 -15.51 -13.17 10.54
CA TYR A 196 -14.48 -12.13 10.43
C TYR A 196 -15.09 -10.75 10.73
N ASN A 197 -14.26 -9.83 11.20
CA ASN A 197 -14.66 -8.45 11.51
C ASN A 197 -13.81 -7.40 10.79
N ALA A 198 -12.83 -7.83 10.01
CA ALA A 198 -12.02 -6.98 9.16
C ALA A 198 -11.70 -7.71 7.85
N VAL A 199 -11.51 -6.95 6.77
CA VAL A 199 -11.04 -7.40 5.46
C VAL A 199 -9.75 -6.66 5.15
N GLN A 200 -8.68 -7.37 4.84
CA GLN A 200 -7.47 -6.78 4.25
C GLN A 200 -7.58 -6.90 2.73
N ILE A 201 -7.60 -5.78 2.02
CA ILE A 201 -7.70 -5.75 0.57
C ILE A 201 -6.34 -5.36 -0.02
N MET A 202 -5.73 -6.32 -0.70
CA MET A 202 -4.46 -6.18 -1.38
C MET A 202 -4.65 -5.55 -2.78
N ALA A 203 -3.55 -5.07 -3.36
CA ALA A 203 -3.47 -4.65 -4.76
C ALA A 203 -4.44 -3.51 -5.15
N ILE A 204 -4.78 -2.62 -4.22
CA ILE A 204 -5.65 -1.46 -4.50
C ILE A 204 -4.90 -0.37 -5.26
N GLN A 205 -3.69 0.02 -4.83
CA GLN A 205 -2.90 1.01 -5.56
C GLN A 205 -2.59 0.49 -6.96
N GLU A 206 -2.73 1.33 -7.98
CA GLU A 206 -2.54 0.90 -9.36
C GLU A 206 -1.12 0.38 -9.60
N HIS A 207 -1.04 -0.75 -10.29
CA HIS A 207 0.18 -1.46 -10.60
C HIS A 207 0.07 -2.03 -12.01
N SER A 208 0.97 -1.66 -12.91
CA SER A 208 0.85 -2.09 -14.32
C SER A 208 1.12 -3.58 -14.52
N TYR A 209 1.95 -4.21 -13.70
CA TYR A 209 2.21 -5.64 -13.76
C TYR A 209 1.28 -6.43 -12.83
N TYR A 210 0.25 -7.07 -13.38
CA TYR A 210 -0.72 -7.85 -12.58
C TYR A 210 -0.07 -9.01 -11.79
N GLY A 211 1.00 -9.62 -12.33
CA GLY A 211 1.76 -10.66 -11.63
C GLY A 211 2.54 -10.17 -10.42
N SER A 212 2.64 -8.85 -10.20
CA SER A 212 3.25 -8.28 -8.99
C SER A 212 2.38 -8.42 -7.75
N PHE A 213 1.12 -8.85 -7.90
CA PHE A 213 0.17 -8.95 -6.80
C PHE A 213 -0.12 -7.63 -6.07
N GLY A 214 0.15 -6.49 -6.74
CA GLY A 214 -0.01 -5.16 -6.17
C GLY A 214 1.28 -4.52 -5.66
N TYR A 215 2.38 -5.26 -5.55
CA TYR A 215 3.61 -4.74 -4.93
C TYR A 215 4.37 -3.75 -5.80
N HIS A 216 4.28 -3.84 -7.12
CA HIS A 216 4.95 -2.88 -8.03
C HIS A 216 4.02 -1.74 -8.42
N VAL A 217 3.76 -0.85 -7.45
CA VAL A 217 2.87 0.31 -7.63
C VAL A 217 3.44 1.31 -8.65
N THR A 218 2.59 1.78 -9.54
CA THR A 218 2.89 2.81 -10.55
C THR A 218 2.19 4.14 -10.24
N ASN A 219 0.89 4.12 -9.95
CA ASN A 219 0.09 5.33 -9.68
C ASN A 219 -0.52 5.27 -8.28
N PHE A 220 0.13 5.94 -7.33
CA PHE A 220 -0.11 5.74 -5.89
C PHE A 220 -1.49 6.22 -5.41
N PHE A 221 -2.09 7.20 -6.09
CA PHE A 221 -3.40 7.78 -5.75
C PHE A 221 -4.56 7.15 -6.54
N ALA A 222 -4.26 6.28 -7.50
CA ALA A 222 -5.26 5.65 -8.36
C ALA A 222 -5.60 4.24 -7.83
N PRO A 223 -6.89 3.90 -7.67
CA PRO A 223 -7.29 2.53 -7.48
C PRO A 223 -7.11 1.76 -8.79
N SER A 224 -6.73 0.48 -8.70
CA SER A 224 -6.44 -0.31 -9.89
C SER A 224 -7.66 -0.43 -10.81
N SER A 225 -7.53 0.05 -12.04
CA SER A 225 -8.64 0.13 -12.99
C SER A 225 -9.13 -1.22 -13.48
N ARG A 226 -8.35 -2.28 -13.24
CA ARG A 226 -8.69 -3.65 -13.65
C ARG A 226 -9.93 -4.18 -12.97
N PHE A 227 -10.23 -3.70 -11.77
CA PHE A 227 -11.35 -4.19 -10.97
C PHE A 227 -12.60 -3.31 -11.12
N GLY A 228 -12.45 -2.10 -11.67
CA GLY A 228 -13.52 -1.14 -11.83
C GLY A 228 -13.06 0.29 -11.56
N THR A 229 -14.03 1.17 -11.38
CA THR A 229 -13.86 2.60 -11.16
C THR A 229 -13.64 2.95 -9.68
N PRO A 230 -13.09 4.15 -9.38
CA PRO A 230 -13.06 4.71 -8.03
C PRO A 230 -14.40 4.66 -7.29
N GLU A 231 -15.51 4.97 -7.95
CA GLU A 231 -16.85 4.95 -7.33
C GLU A 231 -17.31 3.53 -6.97
N GLU A 232 -16.92 2.52 -7.75
CA GLU A 232 -17.22 1.11 -7.44
C GLU A 232 -16.40 0.61 -6.24
N LEU A 233 -15.16 1.08 -6.07
CA LEU A 233 -14.38 0.80 -4.86
C LEU A 233 -15.02 1.44 -3.62
N LYS A 234 -15.45 2.72 -3.71
CA LYS A 234 -16.21 3.37 -2.62
C LYS A 234 -17.45 2.56 -2.25
N SER A 235 -18.19 2.07 -3.25
CA SER A 235 -19.35 1.22 -3.03
C SER A 235 -19.02 -0.11 -2.36
N LEU A 236 -17.87 -0.72 -2.65
CA LEU A 236 -17.40 -1.93 -1.98
C LEU A 236 -17.16 -1.66 -0.50
N ILE A 237 -16.45 -0.57 -0.18
CA ILE A 237 -16.09 -0.21 1.19
C ILE A 237 -17.35 0.13 2.01
N ASP A 238 -18.27 0.93 1.47
CA ASP A 238 -19.52 1.29 2.14
C ASP A 238 -20.39 0.05 2.45
N ARG A 239 -20.39 -0.95 1.55
CA ARG A 239 -21.07 -2.23 1.80
C ARG A 239 -20.38 -3.05 2.88
N ALA A 240 -19.05 -3.03 2.95
CA ALA A 240 -18.34 -3.69 4.04
C ALA A 240 -18.69 -3.05 5.39
N HIS A 241 -18.79 -1.71 5.44
CA HIS A 241 -19.24 -0.96 6.62
C HIS A 241 -20.69 -1.27 7.00
N GLU A 242 -21.62 -1.39 6.04
CA GLU A 242 -22.99 -1.86 6.28
C GLU A 242 -23.00 -3.24 6.96
N LEU A 243 -22.10 -4.14 6.55
CA LEU A 243 -21.92 -5.46 7.15
C LEU A 243 -21.16 -5.41 8.48
N GLY A 244 -20.72 -4.24 8.94
CA GLY A 244 -19.93 -4.07 10.17
C GLY A 244 -18.54 -4.70 10.07
N LEU A 245 -17.91 -4.65 8.90
CA LEU A 245 -16.54 -5.09 8.65
C LEU A 245 -15.64 -3.86 8.51
N LEU A 246 -14.51 -3.86 9.21
CA LEU A 246 -13.43 -2.90 8.92
C LEU A 246 -12.80 -3.27 7.57
N VAL A 247 -12.38 -2.29 6.80
CA VAL A 247 -11.65 -2.47 5.55
C VAL A 247 -10.26 -1.86 5.70
N LEU A 248 -9.25 -2.72 5.68
CA LEU A 248 -7.85 -2.34 5.70
C LEU A 248 -7.30 -2.45 4.28
N MET A 249 -6.43 -1.53 3.91
CA MET A 249 -5.78 -1.49 2.61
C MET A 249 -4.28 -1.81 2.72
N ASP A 250 -3.74 -2.53 1.75
CA ASP A 250 -2.29 -2.61 1.56
C ASP A 250 -1.77 -1.28 1.03
N VAL A 251 -0.78 -0.73 1.73
CA VAL A 251 -0.06 0.48 1.35
C VAL A 251 1.39 0.10 1.10
N VAL A 252 1.81 0.22 -0.15
CA VAL A 252 3.16 -0.14 -0.60
C VAL A 252 3.99 1.14 -0.69
N HIS A 253 4.43 1.64 0.46
CA HIS A 253 5.31 2.80 0.54
C HIS A 253 6.79 2.43 0.70
N SER A 254 7.12 1.13 0.63
CA SER A 254 8.50 0.64 0.74
C SER A 254 9.33 0.86 -0.52
N HIS A 255 8.68 0.86 -1.68
CA HIS A 255 9.31 1.02 -2.99
C HIS A 255 8.28 1.46 -4.04
N ALA A 256 8.74 1.74 -5.25
CA ALA A 256 7.90 1.96 -6.43
C ALA A 256 8.38 1.09 -7.59
N SER A 257 7.48 0.83 -8.55
CA SER A 257 7.85 0.15 -9.80
C SER A 257 8.99 0.86 -10.52
N SER A 258 9.88 0.09 -11.15
CA SER A 258 10.92 0.59 -12.07
C SER A 258 10.38 0.98 -13.45
N ASN A 259 9.07 0.83 -13.69
CA ASN A 259 8.44 1.24 -14.95
C ASN A 259 8.51 2.75 -15.15
N THR A 260 9.19 3.19 -16.21
CA THR A 260 9.38 4.61 -16.56
C THR A 260 8.27 5.18 -17.42
N LEU A 261 7.45 4.36 -18.07
CA LEU A 261 6.35 4.79 -18.95
C LEU A 261 5.09 5.10 -18.15
N ASP A 262 4.78 4.25 -17.16
CA ASP A 262 3.49 4.25 -16.48
C ASP A 262 3.56 4.70 -15.02
N GLY A 263 4.76 4.91 -14.47
CA GLY A 263 4.97 5.16 -13.05
C GLY A 263 5.96 6.29 -12.74
N LEU A 264 6.28 6.42 -11.46
CA LEU A 264 7.12 7.50 -10.93
C LEU A 264 8.60 7.42 -11.34
N ASN A 265 9.07 6.28 -11.89
CA ASN A 265 10.48 6.12 -12.23
C ASN A 265 10.91 7.07 -13.35
N GLY A 266 11.99 7.82 -13.11
CA GLY A 266 12.52 8.79 -14.08
C GLY A 266 11.51 9.86 -14.47
N PHE A 267 10.61 10.24 -13.56
CA PHE A 267 9.48 11.13 -13.82
C PHE A 267 9.91 12.47 -14.44
N ASP A 268 10.86 13.17 -13.81
CA ASP A 268 11.41 14.44 -14.29
C ASP A 268 12.72 14.28 -15.10
N GLY A 269 12.99 13.06 -15.55
CA GLY A 269 14.20 12.67 -16.28
C GLY A 269 15.47 12.52 -15.44
N THR A 270 15.35 12.59 -14.10
CA THR A 270 16.45 12.29 -13.17
C THR A 270 16.25 10.96 -12.47
N ASP A 271 17.31 10.40 -11.89
CA ASP A 271 17.21 9.24 -11.00
C ASP A 271 16.92 9.65 -9.54
N THR A 272 16.94 10.93 -9.18
CA THR A 272 16.93 11.39 -7.79
C THR A 272 15.62 12.01 -7.30
N HIS A 273 14.63 12.18 -8.19
CA HIS A 273 13.38 12.89 -7.91
C HIS A 273 12.65 12.43 -6.63
N TYR A 274 11.85 11.36 -6.71
CA TYR A 274 11.22 10.74 -5.55
C TYR A 274 12.15 9.77 -4.81
N PHE A 275 13.31 9.46 -5.38
CA PHE A 275 14.11 8.29 -5.03
C PHE A 275 15.55 8.67 -4.69
N HIS A 276 16.26 7.78 -4.00
CA HIS A 276 17.72 7.92 -3.92
C HIS A 276 18.38 7.69 -5.29
N SER A 277 19.60 8.20 -5.46
CA SER A 277 20.42 7.95 -6.65
C SER A 277 21.16 6.61 -6.58
N GLY A 278 21.55 6.11 -7.75
CA GLY A 278 22.46 4.96 -7.88
C GLY A 278 22.01 3.72 -7.10
N PRO A 279 22.95 2.92 -6.54
CA PRO A 279 22.60 1.68 -5.85
C PRO A 279 21.68 1.85 -4.63
N ARG A 280 21.74 3.00 -3.93
CA ARG A 280 20.84 3.27 -2.78
C ARG A 280 19.39 3.45 -3.24
N GLY A 281 19.19 3.90 -4.48
CA GLY A 281 17.87 4.10 -5.10
C GLY A 281 17.24 2.87 -5.71
N HIS A 282 17.86 1.70 -5.59
CA HIS A 282 17.45 0.50 -6.32
C HIS A 282 17.43 -0.74 -5.42
N HIS A 283 16.29 -1.43 -5.39
CA HIS A 283 16.13 -2.68 -4.66
C HIS A 283 16.37 -3.86 -5.60
N TRP A 284 17.61 -4.36 -5.65
CA TRP A 284 18.06 -5.34 -6.65
C TRP A 284 17.26 -6.66 -6.67
N MET A 285 16.75 -7.13 -5.52
CA MET A 285 15.96 -8.37 -5.44
C MET A 285 14.54 -8.18 -5.98
N TRP A 286 14.01 -6.96 -5.95
CA TRP A 286 12.65 -6.63 -6.40
C TRP A 286 12.64 -5.82 -7.70
N ASP A 287 13.80 -5.57 -8.30
CA ASP A 287 13.96 -4.71 -9.48
C ASP A 287 13.15 -3.39 -9.40
N SER A 288 13.27 -2.69 -8.29
CA SER A 288 12.38 -1.57 -7.92
C SER A 288 13.13 -0.30 -7.50
N ARG A 289 12.43 0.84 -7.44
CA ARG A 289 12.98 2.13 -6.98
C ARG A 289 12.70 2.36 -5.50
N LEU A 290 13.68 2.94 -4.78
CA LEU A 290 13.59 3.20 -3.33
C LEU A 290 13.46 4.69 -3.04
N PHE A 291 12.41 5.05 -2.28
CA PHE A 291 12.10 6.44 -1.92
C PHE A 291 13.22 7.10 -1.12
N ASN A 292 13.38 8.41 -1.34
CA ASN A 292 14.18 9.25 -0.46
C ASN A 292 13.28 9.87 0.62
N TYR A 293 13.06 9.14 1.71
CA TYR A 293 12.15 9.54 2.79
C TYR A 293 12.57 10.84 3.51
N GLY A 294 13.82 11.27 3.36
CA GLY A 294 14.31 12.54 3.91
C GLY A 294 13.93 13.77 3.07
N ASN A 295 13.36 13.58 1.87
CA ASN A 295 12.94 14.69 1.00
C ASN A 295 11.54 15.20 1.38
N TRP A 296 11.39 16.52 1.46
CA TRP A 296 10.14 17.19 1.85
C TRP A 296 8.94 16.83 0.97
N GLU A 297 9.12 16.82 -0.35
CA GLU A 297 8.02 16.53 -1.29
C GLU A 297 7.71 15.03 -1.34
N VAL A 298 8.68 14.16 -1.02
CA VAL A 298 8.43 12.73 -0.81
C VAL A 298 7.59 12.50 0.44
N LEU A 299 7.91 13.18 1.56
CA LEU A 299 7.07 13.16 2.76
C LEU A 299 5.66 13.67 2.45
N ARG A 300 5.55 14.79 1.72
CA ARG A 300 4.25 15.35 1.30
C ARG A 300 3.45 14.33 0.51
N PHE A 301 4.07 13.70 -0.49
CA PHE A 301 3.45 12.72 -1.37
C PHE A 301 2.92 11.53 -0.59
N LEU A 302 3.77 10.88 0.23
CA LEU A 302 3.42 9.64 0.93
C LEU A 302 2.44 9.87 2.09
N LEU A 303 2.61 10.95 2.86
CA LEU A 303 1.66 11.31 3.94
C LEU A 303 0.30 11.72 3.36
N SER A 304 0.29 12.45 2.24
CA SER A 304 -0.95 12.77 1.55
C SER A 304 -1.60 11.54 0.94
N ASN A 305 -0.82 10.56 0.50
CA ASN A 305 -1.34 9.30 0.00
C ASN A 305 -2.05 8.49 1.10
N ALA A 306 -1.44 8.37 2.28
CA ALA A 306 -2.08 7.73 3.42
C ALA A 306 -3.41 8.41 3.79
N ARG A 307 -3.44 9.76 3.82
CA ARG A 307 -4.69 10.48 4.08
C ARG A 307 -5.71 10.35 2.95
N TRP A 308 -5.28 10.34 1.69
CA TRP A 308 -6.17 10.20 0.53
C TRP A 308 -7.03 8.94 0.65
N TRP A 309 -6.43 7.81 0.99
CA TRP A 309 -7.17 6.55 1.14
C TRP A 309 -8.12 6.54 2.35
N LEU A 310 -7.74 7.15 3.48
CA LEU A 310 -8.62 7.28 4.65
C LEU A 310 -9.78 8.25 4.39
N GLU A 311 -9.52 9.37 3.70
CA GLU A 311 -10.49 10.44 3.52
C GLU A 311 -11.45 10.17 2.35
N GLU A 312 -10.92 9.88 1.17
CA GLU A 312 -11.72 9.74 -0.07
C GLU A 312 -12.47 8.40 -0.12
N TYR A 313 -11.82 7.33 0.33
CA TYR A 313 -12.33 5.96 0.23
C TYR A 313 -12.82 5.39 1.55
N LYS A 314 -12.60 6.08 2.67
CA LYS A 314 -13.05 5.66 4.02
C LYS A 314 -12.50 4.31 4.44
N PHE A 315 -11.27 3.97 4.04
CA PHE A 315 -10.57 2.82 4.64
C PHE A 315 -10.42 3.01 6.15
N ASP A 316 -10.42 1.91 6.90
CA ASP A 316 -10.35 1.89 8.36
C ASP A 316 -8.92 1.69 8.88
N GLY A 317 -7.93 1.83 7.99
CA GLY A 317 -6.53 1.63 8.30
C GLY A 317 -5.78 0.88 7.21
N PHE A 318 -4.56 0.49 7.53
CA PHE A 318 -3.60 -0.02 6.55
C PHE A 318 -2.78 -1.20 7.07
N ARG A 319 -2.35 -2.03 6.13
CA ARG A 319 -1.11 -2.77 6.25
C ARG A 319 -0.03 -2.04 5.45
N PHE A 320 1.10 -1.75 6.09
CA PHE A 320 2.29 -1.25 5.40
C PHE A 320 3.16 -2.45 5.03
N ASP A 321 3.41 -2.60 3.73
CA ASP A 321 4.14 -3.74 3.19
C ASP A 321 5.62 -3.45 2.97
N GLY A 322 6.45 -4.47 3.17
CA GLY A 322 7.90 -4.38 3.01
C GLY A 322 8.57 -3.47 4.04
N VAL A 323 8.03 -3.37 5.27
CA VAL A 323 8.57 -2.45 6.29
C VAL A 323 9.98 -2.84 6.71
N THR A 324 10.33 -4.13 6.70
CA THR A 324 11.74 -4.54 6.89
C THR A 324 12.66 -3.92 5.83
N SER A 325 12.22 -3.84 4.57
CA SER A 325 13.02 -3.23 3.49
C SER A 325 13.23 -1.74 3.73
N MET A 326 12.24 -1.06 4.29
CA MET A 326 12.31 0.35 4.65
C MET A 326 13.30 0.62 5.79
N MET A 327 13.22 -0.15 6.88
CA MET A 327 13.91 0.17 8.12
C MET A 327 15.42 -0.09 8.09
N TYR A 328 15.92 -0.83 7.10
CA TYR A 328 17.34 -1.20 7.02
C TYR A 328 17.91 -0.92 5.63
N THR A 329 19.13 -0.41 5.59
CA THR A 329 19.86 -0.12 4.32
C THR A 329 20.25 -1.38 3.56
N HIS A 330 20.29 -2.54 4.22
CA HIS A 330 20.44 -3.86 3.60
C HIS A 330 19.09 -4.54 3.30
N HIS A 331 17.97 -3.89 3.62
CA HIS A 331 16.61 -4.33 3.34
C HIS A 331 16.19 -5.67 3.94
N GLY A 332 16.91 -6.13 4.98
CA GLY A 332 16.77 -7.49 5.52
C GLY A 332 17.27 -8.60 4.58
N LEU A 333 17.84 -8.28 3.42
CA LEU A 333 18.35 -9.26 2.47
C LEU A 333 19.66 -9.87 2.96
N GLN A 334 19.76 -11.20 2.90
CA GLN A 334 20.94 -11.96 3.31
C GLN A 334 21.39 -11.66 4.75
N VAL A 335 20.47 -11.22 5.61
CA VAL A 335 20.70 -10.96 7.04
C VAL A 335 19.82 -11.89 7.85
N THR A 336 20.37 -12.43 8.94
CA THR A 336 19.61 -13.18 9.94
C THR A 336 19.44 -12.31 11.17
N PHE A 337 18.21 -12.19 11.66
CA PHE A 337 17.91 -11.51 12.91
C PHE A 337 17.84 -12.53 14.04
N THR A 338 18.85 -12.49 14.93
CA THR A 338 18.99 -13.42 16.06
C THR A 338 18.27 -12.94 17.32
N GLY A 339 17.76 -11.70 17.29
CA GLY A 339 17.24 -11.00 18.46
C GLY A 339 18.32 -10.19 19.19
N ASN A 340 19.54 -10.13 18.67
CA ASN A 340 20.59 -9.25 19.17
C ASN A 340 20.28 -7.79 18.78
N PHE A 341 20.27 -6.89 19.76
CA PHE A 341 19.81 -5.53 19.52
C PHE A 341 20.74 -4.69 18.64
N ASN A 342 21.99 -5.12 18.45
CA ASN A 342 22.92 -4.50 17.49
C ASN A 342 22.47 -4.66 16.02
N GLU A 343 21.65 -5.68 15.73
CA GLU A 343 21.10 -5.91 14.40
C GLU A 343 19.97 -4.91 14.06
N TYR A 344 19.32 -4.37 15.09
CA TYR A 344 18.18 -3.46 14.92
C TYR A 344 18.54 -1.99 15.04
N PHE A 345 19.58 -1.66 15.81
CA PHE A 345 19.95 -0.30 16.15
C PHE A 345 21.43 -0.05 15.82
N GLY A 346 21.67 0.74 14.78
CA GLY A 346 23.01 1.10 14.35
C GLY A 346 23.01 1.79 12.99
N PHE A 347 24.17 1.84 12.34
CA PHE A 347 24.31 2.47 11.02
C PHE A 347 23.55 1.75 9.89
N ALA A 348 23.15 0.50 10.11
CA ALA A 348 22.32 -0.25 9.18
C ALA A 348 20.85 0.21 9.19
N THR A 349 20.39 0.84 10.27
CA THR A 349 19.02 1.34 10.38
C THR A 349 18.86 2.59 9.52
N ASP A 350 17.89 2.58 8.60
CA ASP A 350 17.53 3.77 7.84
C ASP A 350 16.61 4.66 8.70
N VAL A 351 17.20 5.69 9.31
CA VAL A 351 16.48 6.57 10.24
C VAL A 351 15.46 7.44 9.50
N ASP A 352 15.71 7.83 8.24
CA ASP A 352 14.77 8.65 7.48
C ASP A 352 13.48 7.87 7.21
N ALA A 353 13.61 6.59 6.82
CA ALA A 353 12.47 5.70 6.63
C ALA A 353 11.69 5.45 7.93
N VAL A 354 12.39 5.21 9.05
CA VAL A 354 11.73 5.03 10.35
C VAL A 354 11.02 6.30 10.81
N VAL A 355 11.59 7.48 10.57
CA VAL A 355 10.95 8.75 10.91
C VAL A 355 9.72 9.01 10.04
N TYR A 356 9.75 8.67 8.75
CA TYR A 356 8.56 8.67 7.91
C TYR A 356 7.46 7.75 8.48
N LEU A 357 7.81 6.53 8.89
CA LEU A 357 6.86 5.59 9.53
C LEU A 357 6.28 6.14 10.85
N MET A 358 7.09 6.87 11.62
CA MET A 358 6.61 7.57 12.83
C MET A 358 5.64 8.71 12.47
N LEU A 359 5.96 9.52 11.46
CA LEU A 359 5.12 10.64 11.02
C LEU A 359 3.78 10.15 10.45
N VAL A 360 3.77 9.08 9.66
CA VAL A 360 2.52 8.55 9.10
C VAL A 360 1.64 7.92 10.18
N ASN A 361 2.22 7.25 11.18
CA ASN A 361 1.44 6.75 12.32
C ASN A 361 0.94 7.89 13.23
N ASP A 362 1.73 8.96 13.45
CA ASP A 362 1.29 10.17 14.17
C ASP A 362 0.11 10.84 13.45
N LEU A 363 0.21 10.98 12.11
CA LEU A 363 -0.87 11.49 11.26
C LEU A 363 -2.13 10.63 11.36
N ILE A 364 -2.02 9.32 11.12
CA ILE A 364 -3.16 8.40 11.07
C ILE A 364 -3.88 8.38 12.42
N HIS A 365 -3.16 8.15 13.52
CA HIS A 365 -3.78 8.04 14.84
C HIS A 365 -4.21 9.38 15.42
N GLY A 366 -3.57 10.48 15.01
CA GLY A 366 -3.96 11.83 15.39
C GLY A 366 -5.27 12.28 14.74
N LEU A 367 -5.50 11.94 13.48
CA LEU A 367 -6.71 12.34 12.73
C LEU A 367 -7.81 11.29 12.75
N TYR A 368 -7.46 10.01 12.78
CA TYR A 368 -8.37 8.87 12.72
C TYR A 368 -8.06 7.87 13.86
N PRO A 369 -8.43 8.17 15.13
CA PRO A 369 -8.02 7.37 16.29
C PRO A 369 -8.51 5.91 16.31
N GLU A 370 -9.56 5.61 15.54
CA GLU A 370 -10.09 4.25 15.39
C GLU A 370 -9.37 3.44 14.30
N ALA A 371 -8.54 4.11 13.48
CA ALA A 371 -7.81 3.45 12.40
C ALA A 371 -6.81 2.44 12.94
N VAL A 372 -6.55 1.41 12.14
CA VAL A 372 -5.61 0.34 12.49
C VAL A 372 -4.40 0.39 11.56
N THR A 373 -3.19 0.39 12.12
CA THR A 373 -1.97 0.23 11.31
C THR A 373 -1.25 -1.08 11.63
N ILE A 374 -1.04 -1.91 10.60
CA ILE A 374 -0.31 -3.17 10.68
C ILE A 374 0.99 -3.01 9.89
N GLY A 375 2.11 -3.40 10.48
CA GLY A 375 3.38 -3.43 9.75
C GLY A 375 3.81 -4.85 9.39
N GLU A 376 4.15 -5.06 8.13
CA GLU A 376 4.80 -6.26 7.64
C GLU A 376 6.32 -6.15 7.86
N ASP A 377 6.76 -6.68 9.01
CA ASP A 377 8.17 -6.72 9.38
C ASP A 377 8.58 -8.14 9.79
N VAL A 378 9.51 -8.73 9.04
CA VAL A 378 10.11 -10.04 9.38
C VAL A 378 11.18 -9.92 10.46
N SER A 379 11.79 -8.74 10.65
CA SER A 379 13.02 -8.61 11.45
C SER A 379 12.81 -8.80 12.95
N GLY A 380 11.66 -8.39 13.49
CA GLY A 380 11.43 -8.40 14.94
C GLY A 380 11.83 -7.10 15.63
N MET A 381 11.87 -5.98 14.91
CA MET A 381 12.38 -4.71 15.43
C MET A 381 11.71 -4.35 16.78
N PRO A 382 12.48 -4.10 17.85
CA PRO A 382 11.90 -3.67 19.12
C PRO A 382 11.28 -2.27 19.00
N THR A 383 10.23 -1.98 19.77
CA THR A 383 9.52 -0.68 19.78
C THR A 383 8.70 -0.39 18.52
N PHE A 384 8.47 -1.42 17.70
CA PHE A 384 7.78 -1.29 16.42
C PHE A 384 6.30 -0.97 16.60
N ALA A 385 5.61 -1.78 17.41
CA ALA A 385 4.19 -1.59 17.72
C ALA A 385 3.98 -0.92 19.09
N LEU A 386 4.78 0.10 19.39
CA LEU A 386 4.60 1.00 20.54
C LEU A 386 4.26 2.42 20.06
N PRO A 387 3.52 3.22 20.85
CA PRO A 387 3.14 4.58 20.46
C PRO A 387 4.33 5.49 20.13
N VAL A 388 4.14 6.41 19.17
CA VAL A 388 5.18 7.36 18.74
C VAL A 388 5.61 8.28 19.89
N HIS A 389 4.68 8.72 20.75
CA HIS A 389 5.00 9.60 21.89
C HIS A 389 5.88 8.92 22.95
N ASP A 390 5.88 7.59 23.03
CA ASP A 390 6.77 6.79 23.88
C ASP A 390 8.12 6.49 23.19
N GLY A 391 8.33 7.02 21.98
CA GLY A 391 9.52 6.79 21.17
C GLY A 391 9.47 5.52 20.31
N GLY A 392 8.31 4.89 20.17
CA GLY A 392 8.07 3.77 19.24
C GLY A 392 7.87 4.21 17.79
N VAL A 393 7.69 3.24 16.89
CA VAL A 393 7.40 3.51 15.46
C VAL A 393 5.92 3.86 15.22
N GLY A 394 5.01 3.42 16.10
CA GLY A 394 3.61 3.84 16.10
C GLY A 394 2.62 2.85 15.51
N PHE A 395 3.06 1.68 15.04
CA PHE A 395 2.13 0.66 14.54
C PHE A 395 1.25 0.10 15.66
N ASP A 396 0.04 -0.32 15.31
CA ASP A 396 -0.81 -1.07 16.24
C ASP A 396 -0.39 -2.53 16.35
N TYR A 397 -0.11 -3.16 15.21
CA TYR A 397 0.22 -4.58 15.12
C TYR A 397 1.41 -4.79 14.21
N ARG A 398 2.10 -5.91 14.43
CA ARG A 398 3.01 -6.49 13.43
C ARG A 398 2.52 -7.86 12.97
N MET A 399 2.93 -8.28 11.78
CA MET A 399 2.67 -9.64 11.32
C MET A 399 3.58 -10.66 12.03
N HIS A 400 3.02 -11.78 12.47
CA HIS A 400 3.75 -12.86 13.16
C HIS A 400 4.22 -13.92 12.15
N MET A 401 5.12 -13.50 11.26
CA MET A 401 5.44 -14.23 10.03
C MET A 401 6.09 -15.61 10.27
N ALA A 402 6.85 -15.76 11.36
CA ALA A 402 7.53 -17.01 11.72
C ALA A 402 6.59 -18.22 11.97
N VAL A 403 5.30 -17.97 12.24
CA VAL A 403 4.32 -19.05 12.49
C VAL A 403 4.03 -19.82 11.20
N ALA A 404 3.87 -19.12 10.08
CA ALA A 404 3.58 -19.73 8.80
C ALA A 404 4.75 -20.59 8.29
N ASP A 405 5.98 -20.07 8.43
CA ASP A 405 7.20 -20.82 8.13
C ASP A 405 7.32 -22.09 8.96
N LYS A 406 6.96 -22.02 10.25
CA LYS A 406 7.04 -23.18 11.13
C LYS A 406 6.08 -24.29 10.71
N TRP A 407 4.88 -23.95 10.25
CA TRP A 407 3.97 -24.96 9.72
C TRP A 407 4.50 -25.63 8.46
N ILE A 408 5.06 -24.87 7.52
CA ILE A 408 5.72 -25.44 6.33
C ILE A 408 6.87 -26.38 6.73
N ASP A 409 7.75 -25.95 7.64
CA ASP A 409 8.88 -26.77 8.12
C ASP A 409 8.41 -28.12 8.69
N LEU A 410 7.33 -28.11 9.48
CA LEU A 410 6.75 -29.32 10.06
C LEU A 410 6.09 -30.21 9.00
N LEU A 411 5.38 -29.63 8.04
CA LEU A 411 4.70 -30.38 6.96
C LEU A 411 5.67 -31.07 5.99
N LYS A 412 6.94 -30.64 5.96
CA LYS A 412 8.04 -31.32 5.23
C LYS A 412 8.61 -32.53 5.97
N GLN A 413 8.23 -32.74 7.23
CA GLN A 413 8.72 -33.80 8.11
C GLN A 413 7.59 -34.80 8.45
N SER A 414 7.92 -35.92 9.10
CA SER A 414 6.90 -36.88 9.57
C SER A 414 6.31 -36.45 10.92
N ASP A 415 5.06 -36.81 11.19
CA ASP A 415 4.32 -36.34 12.37
C ASP A 415 4.99 -36.73 13.69
N GLU A 416 5.67 -37.88 13.73
CA GLU A 416 6.32 -38.40 14.93
C GLU A 416 7.54 -37.57 15.34
N THR A 417 8.10 -36.75 14.43
CA THR A 417 9.24 -35.87 14.72
C THR A 417 8.80 -34.51 15.25
N TRP A 418 7.49 -34.21 15.24
CA TRP A 418 6.97 -32.90 15.65
C TRP A 418 7.18 -32.68 17.14
N LYS A 419 8.03 -31.71 17.48
CA LYS A 419 8.30 -31.34 18.87
C LYS A 419 7.30 -30.30 19.35
N MET A 420 6.40 -30.70 20.24
CA MET A 420 5.38 -29.80 20.80
C MET A 420 5.98 -28.55 21.47
N GLY A 421 7.15 -28.69 22.11
CA GLY A 421 7.87 -27.55 22.68
C GLY A 421 8.27 -26.50 21.65
N ASP A 422 8.67 -26.91 20.45
CA ASP A 422 9.05 -25.99 19.37
C ASP A 422 7.83 -25.27 18.81
N ILE A 423 6.69 -25.97 18.67
CA ILE A 423 5.42 -25.37 18.24
C ILE A 423 4.97 -24.30 19.23
N VAL A 424 4.91 -24.65 20.53
CA VAL A 424 4.53 -23.71 21.60
C VAL A 424 5.50 -22.54 21.65
N HIS A 425 6.80 -22.78 21.50
CA HIS A 425 7.80 -21.72 21.46
C HIS A 425 7.53 -20.77 20.30
N THR A 426 7.38 -21.24 19.06
CA THR A 426 7.09 -20.34 17.92
C THR A 426 5.80 -19.54 18.11
N LEU A 427 4.72 -20.16 18.59
CA LEU A 427 3.43 -19.47 18.77
C LEU A 427 3.48 -18.39 19.86
N THR A 428 4.34 -18.56 20.88
CA THR A 428 4.40 -17.68 22.06
C THR A 428 5.61 -16.76 22.10
N ASN A 429 6.63 -16.99 21.26
CA ASN A 429 7.86 -16.21 21.21
C ASN A 429 7.63 -14.85 20.50
N ARG A 430 7.00 -13.94 21.24
CA ARG A 430 6.71 -12.58 20.80
C ARG A 430 6.91 -11.59 21.93
N ARG A 431 7.02 -10.31 21.57
CA ARG A 431 7.15 -9.23 22.56
C ARG A 431 5.80 -9.00 23.25
N TRP A 432 5.78 -9.14 24.57
CA TRP A 432 4.53 -9.07 25.35
C TRP A 432 3.78 -7.73 25.23
N LEU A 433 4.50 -6.60 25.11
CA LEU A 433 3.90 -5.26 25.01
C LEU A 433 3.49 -4.87 23.58
N GLU A 434 3.80 -5.68 22.57
CA GLU A 434 3.56 -5.38 21.17
C GLU A 434 2.55 -6.38 20.60
N LYS A 435 1.47 -5.88 20.00
CA LYS A 435 0.41 -6.76 19.47
C LYS A 435 0.87 -7.36 18.14
N CYS A 436 0.47 -8.61 17.88
CA CYS A 436 0.73 -9.25 16.59
C CYS A 436 -0.55 -9.78 15.95
N VAL A 437 -0.61 -9.78 14.62
CA VAL A 437 -1.55 -10.57 13.82
C VAL A 437 -0.87 -11.91 13.50
N THR A 438 -1.52 -13.01 13.85
CA THR A 438 -0.99 -14.37 13.66
C THR A 438 -1.86 -15.11 12.65
N TYR A 439 -1.22 -15.83 11.75
CA TYR A 439 -1.83 -16.60 10.67
C TYR A 439 -1.03 -17.89 10.46
N ALA A 440 -1.70 -18.95 10.01
CA ALA A 440 -1.07 -20.25 9.77
C ALA A 440 -0.43 -20.34 8.38
N GLU A 441 -1.03 -19.67 7.39
CA GLU A 441 -0.57 -19.56 6.02
C GLU A 441 -0.90 -18.18 5.46
N SER A 442 -0.24 -17.77 4.38
CA SER A 442 -0.40 -16.44 3.78
C SER A 442 -0.20 -16.44 2.27
N HIS A 443 -0.52 -15.33 1.63
CA HIS A 443 -0.27 -15.12 0.20
C HIS A 443 1.23 -15.20 -0.17
N ASP A 444 2.17 -14.90 0.73
CA ASP A 444 3.62 -15.02 0.47
C ASP A 444 3.99 -16.43 -0.01
N GLN A 445 3.41 -17.44 0.65
CA GLN A 445 3.63 -18.85 0.29
C GLN A 445 3.08 -19.15 -1.11
N ALA A 446 1.96 -18.53 -1.48
CA ALA A 446 1.41 -18.63 -2.82
C ALA A 446 2.27 -17.92 -3.88
N LEU A 447 2.90 -16.79 -3.55
CA LEU A 447 3.76 -16.03 -4.46
C LEU A 447 5.05 -16.76 -4.81
N VAL A 448 5.68 -17.42 -3.84
CA VAL A 448 6.91 -18.20 -4.07
C VAL A 448 6.65 -19.58 -4.68
N GLY A 449 5.39 -19.88 -5.02
CA GLY A 449 4.99 -21.16 -5.63
C GLY A 449 4.96 -22.34 -4.67
N ASP A 450 4.84 -22.07 -3.36
CA ASP A 450 4.61 -23.12 -2.36
C ASP A 450 3.14 -23.61 -2.41
N LYS A 451 2.86 -24.71 -1.72
CA LYS A 451 1.53 -25.30 -1.60
C LYS A 451 0.79 -24.70 -0.39
N THR A 452 -0.54 -24.60 -0.49
CA THR A 452 -1.39 -24.36 0.69
C THR A 452 -1.22 -25.45 1.73
N ILE A 453 -1.50 -25.17 3.00
CA ILE A 453 -1.47 -26.19 4.07
C ILE A 453 -2.35 -27.38 3.71
N ALA A 454 -3.54 -27.12 3.18
CA ALA A 454 -4.46 -28.16 2.71
C ALA A 454 -3.81 -29.08 1.66
N PHE A 455 -3.11 -28.49 0.68
CA PHE A 455 -2.47 -29.25 -0.39
C PHE A 455 -1.16 -29.92 0.05
N TRP A 456 -0.45 -29.38 1.05
CA TRP A 456 0.63 -30.08 1.74
C TRP A 456 0.14 -31.35 2.46
N LEU A 457 -1.05 -31.28 3.07
CA LEU A 457 -1.62 -32.37 3.87
C LEU A 457 -2.29 -33.47 3.04
N MET A 458 -2.95 -33.10 1.95
CA MET A 458 -3.83 -34.00 1.18
C MET A 458 -3.36 -34.26 -0.26
N ASP A 459 -2.54 -33.36 -0.82
CA ASP A 459 -2.04 -33.43 -2.20
C ASP A 459 -3.16 -33.82 -3.20
N LYS A 460 -2.87 -34.72 -4.15
CA LYS A 460 -3.79 -35.18 -5.19
C LYS A 460 -5.05 -35.88 -4.64
N ASP A 461 -5.03 -36.43 -3.42
CA ASP A 461 -6.22 -37.09 -2.86
C ASP A 461 -7.36 -36.10 -2.68
N MET A 462 -7.06 -34.80 -2.56
CA MET A 462 -8.03 -33.72 -2.49
C MET A 462 -8.96 -33.68 -3.73
N TYR A 463 -8.51 -34.13 -4.90
CA TYR A 463 -9.32 -34.11 -6.13
C TYR A 463 -10.37 -35.23 -6.16
N ASP A 464 -10.02 -36.42 -5.64
CA ASP A 464 -10.81 -37.63 -5.84
C ASP A 464 -11.63 -38.05 -4.59
N PHE A 465 -11.25 -37.58 -3.40
CA PHE A 465 -11.75 -38.09 -2.12
C PHE A 465 -12.38 -37.03 -1.19
N MET A 466 -12.67 -35.82 -1.70
CA MET A 466 -13.39 -34.78 -0.95
C MET A 466 -14.93 -34.90 -1.01
N ALA A 467 -15.47 -35.83 -1.79
CA ALA A 467 -16.91 -36.03 -1.94
C ALA A 467 -17.52 -36.77 -0.75
N LEU A 468 -18.71 -36.37 -0.31
CA LEU A 468 -19.43 -36.99 0.82
C LEU A 468 -20.08 -38.33 0.47
N ASP A 469 -20.13 -38.69 -0.81
CA ASP A 469 -20.81 -39.89 -1.32
C ASP A 469 -19.94 -41.14 -1.35
N ARG A 470 -18.69 -41.04 -0.87
CA ARG A 470 -17.70 -42.12 -0.84
C ARG A 470 -16.94 -42.12 0.49
N PRO A 471 -16.36 -43.25 0.91
CA PRO A 471 -15.50 -43.29 2.09
C PRO A 471 -14.30 -42.37 1.94
N SER A 472 -13.98 -41.64 3.01
CA SER A 472 -12.76 -40.85 3.13
C SER A 472 -11.53 -41.76 3.20
N THR A 473 -10.38 -41.27 2.75
CA THR A 473 -9.09 -41.96 2.95
C THR A 473 -8.46 -41.52 4.28
N PRO A 474 -7.59 -42.34 4.89
CA PRO A 474 -6.83 -41.90 6.07
C PRO A 474 -6.05 -40.60 5.86
N THR A 475 -5.59 -40.34 4.62
CA THR A 475 -4.92 -39.09 4.22
C THR A 475 -5.86 -37.89 4.36
N ILE A 476 -7.09 -38.00 3.82
CA ILE A 476 -8.10 -36.92 3.89
C ILE A 476 -8.55 -36.69 5.34
N ASP A 477 -8.81 -37.76 6.09
CA ASP A 477 -9.21 -37.65 7.50
C ASP A 477 -8.13 -36.94 8.33
N ARG A 478 -6.86 -37.33 8.15
CA ARG A 478 -5.71 -36.66 8.76
C ARG A 478 -5.60 -35.21 8.31
N GLY A 479 -5.71 -34.93 7.01
CA GLY A 479 -5.56 -33.59 6.45
C GLY A 479 -6.62 -32.62 6.95
N ILE A 480 -7.89 -33.03 6.97
CA ILE A 480 -8.98 -32.22 7.51
C ILE A 480 -8.78 -31.96 9.02
N ALA A 481 -8.34 -32.96 9.79
CA ALA A 481 -8.11 -32.81 11.21
C ALA A 481 -6.96 -31.81 11.51
N LEU A 482 -5.80 -32.01 10.89
CA LEU A 482 -4.62 -31.15 11.10
C LEU A 482 -4.86 -29.72 10.59
N HIS A 483 -5.52 -29.55 9.44
CA HIS A 483 -5.87 -28.22 8.93
C HIS A 483 -6.74 -27.44 9.93
N LYS A 484 -7.68 -28.10 10.62
CA LYS A 484 -8.47 -27.45 11.68
C LYS A 484 -7.64 -27.16 12.92
N MET A 485 -6.76 -28.07 13.34
CA MET A 485 -5.92 -27.87 14.53
C MET A 485 -4.88 -26.74 14.37
N GLN A 486 -4.42 -26.49 13.14
CA GLN A 486 -3.48 -25.41 12.85
C GLN A 486 -4.17 -24.03 12.80
N ASN A 487 -5.46 -23.99 12.46
CA ASN A 487 -6.22 -22.76 12.23
C ASN A 487 -7.19 -22.37 13.36
N GLY A 488 -7.54 -23.32 14.24
CA GLY A 488 -8.42 -23.09 15.40
C GLY A 488 -7.63 -22.71 16.64
#